data_AF-A0A8T4ECS6-F1
#
_entry.id   AF-A0A8T4ECS6-F1
#
_cell.length_a   1.000
_cell.length_b   1.000
_cell.length_c   1.000
_cell.angle_alpha   90.00
_cell.angle_beta   90.00
_cell.angle_gamma   90.00
#
_symmetry.space_group_name_H-M   'P 1'
#
loop_
_entity.id
_entity.type
_entity.pdbx_description
1 polymer ?
#
loop_
_entity_poly.entity_id
_entity_poly.type
_entity_poly.pdbx_seq_one_letter_code
_entity_poly.pdbx_strand_id
1 'polypeptide(L)'
;MTTNTPIKSLVHEPETTPSVLASIPDSLKYTLLESISVEKKSRKSILVSSNNLTNRFILSRWGIRPSQRRRYKNLFSSIRKHCRILFQHYLLRGRIEWIDNSGKHLFGVFKFDEVRGNLILGFVPMSPESEWTLSNR
;
A
#
# COMPACT_ATOMS: atom_id res chain seq x y z
N MET A 1 -5.66 -51.07 10.74
CA MET A 1 -4.62 -50.21 10.14
C MET A 1 -5.29 -49.23 9.21
N THR A 2 -5.55 -48.00 9.67
CA THR A 2 -6.19 -46.95 8.87
C THR A 2 -5.12 -46.05 8.29
N THR A 3 -4.89 -46.15 6.99
CA THR A 3 -3.96 -45.30 6.24
C THR A 3 -4.63 -43.94 6.02
N ASN A 4 -4.30 -42.96 6.87
CA ASN A 4 -4.63 -41.56 6.64
C ASN A 4 -3.80 -41.04 5.47
N THR A 5 -4.40 -41.02 4.28
CA THR A 5 -3.84 -40.33 3.12
C THR A 5 -3.92 -38.82 3.38
N PRO A 6 -2.80 -38.07 3.43
CA PRO A 6 -2.87 -36.63 3.60
C PRO A 6 -3.45 -36.04 2.31
N ILE A 7 -4.63 -35.43 2.43
CA ILE A 7 -5.20 -34.58 1.39
C ILE A 7 -4.17 -33.46 1.18
N LYS A 8 -3.40 -33.54 0.09
CA LYS A 8 -2.65 -32.39 -0.41
C LYS A 8 -3.68 -31.31 -0.72
N SER A 9 -3.85 -30.35 0.19
CA SER A 9 -4.56 -29.12 -0.12
C SER A 9 -3.94 -28.59 -1.41
N LEU A 10 -4.73 -28.46 -2.47
CA LEU A 10 -4.33 -27.77 -3.69
C LEU A 10 -3.91 -26.36 -3.28
N VAL A 11 -2.61 -26.14 -3.06
CA VAL A 11 -2.04 -24.82 -2.79
C VAL A 11 -2.08 -24.12 -4.14
N HIS A 12 -3.21 -23.49 -4.43
CA HIS A 12 -3.37 -22.68 -5.62
C HIS A 12 -2.33 -21.56 -5.56
N GLU A 13 -1.48 -21.47 -6.59
CA GLU A 13 -0.48 -20.43 -6.63
C GLU A 13 -1.15 -19.05 -6.65
N PRO A 14 -0.58 -18.06 -5.94
CA PRO A 14 -1.18 -16.73 -5.89
C PRO A 14 -1.10 -16.05 -7.26
N GLU A 15 -2.26 -15.79 -7.86
CA GLU A 15 -2.39 -15.13 -9.16
C GLU A 15 -2.56 -13.61 -9.03
N THR A 16 -1.86 -12.85 -9.89
CA THR A 16 -1.97 -11.38 -9.97
C THR A 16 -2.90 -10.96 -11.10
N THR A 17 -4.20 -11.20 -10.94
CA THR A 17 -5.21 -10.78 -11.92
C THR A 17 -5.40 -9.24 -11.92
N PRO A 18 -5.93 -8.64 -13.00
CA PRO A 18 -6.22 -7.20 -13.03
C PRO A 18 -7.14 -6.74 -11.89
N SER A 19 -8.13 -7.55 -11.50
CA SER A 19 -9.03 -7.23 -10.38
C SER A 19 -8.30 -7.22 -9.04
N VAL A 20 -7.33 -8.12 -8.83
CA VAL A 20 -6.46 -8.09 -7.65
C VAL A 20 -5.63 -6.82 -7.64
N LEU A 21 -5.02 -6.44 -8.77
CA LEU A 21 -4.18 -5.25 -8.86
C LEU A 21 -4.98 -3.96 -8.65
N ALA A 22 -6.23 -3.91 -9.11
CA ALA A 22 -7.14 -2.78 -8.93
C ALA A 22 -7.51 -2.52 -7.45
N SER A 23 -7.28 -3.50 -6.56
CA SER A 23 -7.53 -3.36 -5.11
C SER A 23 -6.34 -2.80 -4.31
N ILE A 24 -5.15 -2.65 -4.93
CA ILE A 24 -3.96 -2.08 -4.26
C ILE A 24 -4.20 -0.65 -3.72
N PRO A 25 -4.88 0.27 -4.44
CA PRO A 25 -5.24 1.59 -3.91
C PRO A 25 -6.00 1.52 -2.59
N ASP A 26 -6.91 0.56 -2.42
CA ASP A 26 -7.68 0.44 -1.20
C ASP A 26 -6.79 0.00 -0.03
N SER A 27 -5.82 -0.88 -0.27
CA SER A 27 -4.80 -1.23 0.74
C SER A 27 -3.98 -0.03 1.19
N LEU A 28 -3.70 0.94 0.31
CA LEU A 28 -3.07 2.20 0.69
C LEU A 28 -4.02 3.05 1.55
N LYS A 29 -5.28 3.23 1.14
CA LYS A 29 -6.27 4.00 1.91
C LYS A 29 -6.41 3.46 3.34
N TYR A 30 -6.55 2.14 3.49
CA TYR A 30 -6.59 1.51 4.81
C TYR A 30 -5.34 1.80 5.64
N THR A 31 -4.15 1.76 5.02
CA THR A 31 -2.89 2.10 5.70
C THR A 31 -2.87 3.54 6.21
N LEU A 32 -3.41 4.49 5.43
CA LEU A 32 -3.47 5.89 5.82
C LEU A 32 -4.48 6.12 6.96
N LEU A 33 -5.67 5.53 6.88
CA LEU A 33 -6.71 5.65 7.91
C LEU A 33 -6.28 5.03 9.25
N GLU A 34 -5.64 3.86 9.20
CA GLU A 34 -5.06 3.22 10.38
C GLU A 34 -3.98 4.09 11.03
N SER A 35 -3.13 4.72 10.22
CA SER A 35 -2.05 5.60 10.72
C SER A 35 -2.61 6.84 11.42
N ILE A 36 -3.68 7.44 10.91
CA ILE A 36 -4.39 8.55 11.57
C ILE A 36 -4.95 8.11 12.93
N SER A 37 -5.54 6.92 12.99
CA SER A 37 -6.24 6.42 14.18
C SER A 37 -5.27 6.09 15.33
N VAL A 38 -4.05 5.66 15.00
CA VAL A 38 -3.02 5.28 15.97
C VAL A 38 -2.25 6.50 16.49
N GLU A 39 -1.97 7.50 15.64
CA GLU A 39 -1.15 8.66 16.02
C GLU A 39 -2.00 9.80 16.63
N LYS A 40 -2.37 9.68 17.92
CA LYS A 40 -3.07 10.74 18.70
C LYS A 40 -2.26 12.04 18.87
N LYS A 41 -1.01 12.13 18.43
CA LYS A 41 -0.14 13.33 18.56
C LYS A 41 0.88 13.50 17.40
N SER A 42 0.80 14.65 16.74
CA SER A 42 1.92 15.46 16.20
C SER A 42 2.61 15.18 14.86
N ARG A 43 2.39 14.07 14.13
CA ARG A 43 3.06 13.93 12.83
C ARG A 43 2.33 14.67 11.72
N LYS A 44 3.03 15.66 11.13
CA LYS A 44 2.56 16.44 9.99
C LYS A 44 2.35 15.60 8.72
N SER A 45 2.98 14.43 8.61
CA SER A 45 2.88 13.57 7.43
C SER A 45 3.02 12.09 7.79
N ILE A 46 2.22 11.25 7.14
CA ILE A 46 2.32 9.78 7.18
C ILE A 46 3.29 9.35 6.09
N LEU A 47 4.33 8.59 6.45
CA LEU A 47 5.28 8.08 5.47
C LEU A 47 4.92 6.65 5.08
N VAL A 48 4.68 6.42 3.79
CA VAL A 48 4.45 5.08 3.24
C VAL A 48 5.46 4.82 2.14
N SER A 49 6.04 3.62 2.13
CA SER A 49 6.93 3.18 1.06
C SER A 49 6.25 2.17 0.15
N SER A 50 6.61 2.16 -1.13
CA SER A 50 6.03 1.22 -2.11
C SER A 50 6.30 -0.24 -1.72
N ASN A 51 7.46 -0.52 -1.11
CA ASN A 51 7.76 -1.84 -0.57
C ASN A 51 6.93 -2.21 0.66
N ASN A 52 6.67 -1.25 1.56
CA ASN A 52 5.80 -1.50 2.71
C ASN A 52 4.39 -1.87 2.22
N LEU A 53 3.82 -1.07 1.31
CA LEU A 53 2.51 -1.35 0.72
C LEU A 53 2.48 -2.72 0.03
N THR A 54 3.51 -3.05 -0.75
CA THR A 54 3.65 -4.38 -1.38
C THR A 54 3.57 -5.51 -0.35
N ASN A 55 4.34 -5.40 0.74
CA ASN A 55 4.38 -6.42 1.76
C ASN A 55 3.03 -6.53 2.51
N ARG A 56 2.41 -5.40 2.84
CA ARG A 56 1.09 -5.38 3.50
C ARG A 56 0.01 -5.99 2.62
N PHE A 57 -0.01 -5.63 1.34
CA PHE A 57 -0.97 -6.15 0.37
C PHE A 57 -0.84 -7.67 0.22
N ILE A 58 0.39 -8.18 0.03
CA ILE A 58 0.64 -9.61 -0.12
C ILE A 58 0.26 -10.39 1.14
N LEU A 59 0.62 -9.85 2.32
CA LEU A 59 0.30 -10.48 3.59
C LEU A 59 -1.23 -10.54 3.81
N SER A 60 -1.92 -9.44 3.57
CA SER A 60 -3.38 -9.35 3.75
C SER A 60 -4.11 -10.30 2.79
N ARG A 61 -3.68 -10.36 1.53
CA ARG A 61 -4.38 -11.11 0.50
C ARG A 61 -4.12 -12.61 0.53
N TRP A 62 -2.88 -13.03 0.79
CA TRP A 62 -2.46 -14.44 0.68
C TRP A 62 -1.84 -15.01 1.96
N GLY A 63 -1.70 -14.23 3.03
CA GLY A 63 -1.00 -14.66 4.24
C GLY A 63 0.51 -14.85 4.06
N ILE A 64 1.06 -14.42 2.92
CA ILE A 64 2.47 -14.64 2.57
C ILE A 64 3.34 -13.55 3.21
N ARG A 65 4.30 -13.98 4.03
CA ARG A 65 5.21 -13.09 4.76
C ARG A 65 6.38 -12.63 3.87
N PRO A 66 6.98 -11.46 4.13
CA PRO A 66 8.17 -10.99 3.42
C PRO A 66 9.35 -11.97 3.47
N SER A 67 9.49 -12.77 4.53
CA SER A 67 10.51 -13.82 4.64
C SER A 67 10.37 -14.92 3.57
N GLN A 68 9.17 -15.11 3.02
CA GLN A 68 8.88 -16.08 1.96
C GLN A 68 9.12 -15.51 0.55
N ARG A 69 9.65 -14.29 0.43
CA ARG A 69 9.87 -13.60 -0.87
C ARG A 69 10.68 -14.43 -1.86
N ARG A 70 11.66 -15.22 -1.41
CA ARG A 70 12.47 -16.08 -2.30
C ARG A 70 11.60 -17.14 -2.99
N ARG A 71 10.62 -17.70 -2.27
CA ARG A 71 9.68 -18.70 -2.79
C ARG A 71 8.67 -18.08 -3.76
N TYR A 72 8.16 -16.90 -3.44
CA TYR A 72 7.12 -16.21 -4.23
C TYR A 72 7.68 -15.02 -5.03
N LYS A 73 8.87 -15.18 -5.62
CA LYS A 73 9.60 -14.06 -6.27
C LYS A 73 8.77 -13.31 -7.29
N ASN A 74 8.03 -14.02 -8.15
CA ASN A 74 7.23 -13.44 -9.22
C ASN A 74 6.06 -12.61 -8.67
N LEU A 75 5.35 -13.13 -7.67
CA LEU A 75 4.30 -12.40 -6.96
C LEU A 75 4.83 -11.08 -6.39
N PHE A 76 5.91 -11.16 -5.59
CA PHE A 76 6.51 -9.97 -4.98
C PHE A 76 7.02 -8.97 -6.03
N SER A 77 7.55 -9.45 -7.15
CA SER A 77 8.02 -8.59 -8.24
C SER A 77 6.85 -7.85 -8.92
N SER A 78 5.81 -8.59 -9.29
CA SER A 78 4.62 -8.06 -9.98
C SER A 78 3.90 -7.00 -9.13
N ILE A 79 3.60 -7.33 -7.87
CA ILE A 79 2.93 -6.39 -6.95
C ILE A 79 3.82 -5.17 -6.68
N ARG A 80 5.14 -5.34 -6.50
CA ARG A 80 6.06 -4.22 -6.30
C ARG A 80 6.05 -3.25 -7.48
N LYS A 81 6.08 -3.77 -8.71
CA LYS A 81 6.00 -2.95 -9.92
C LYS A 81 4.70 -2.12 -9.92
N HIS A 82 3.57 -2.75 -9.60
CA HIS A 82 2.28 -2.05 -9.54
C HIS A 82 2.21 -0.99 -8.43
N CYS A 83 2.68 -1.30 -7.22
CA CYS A 83 2.74 -0.33 -6.12
C CYS A 83 3.62 0.87 -6.48
N ARG A 84 4.73 0.65 -7.19
CA ARG A 84 5.60 1.74 -7.66
C ARG A 84 4.90 2.64 -8.68
N ILE A 85 4.21 2.05 -9.67
CA ILE A 85 3.43 2.81 -10.66
C ILE A 85 2.35 3.64 -9.97
N LEU A 86 1.62 3.05 -9.00
CA LEU A 86 0.62 3.75 -8.21
C LEU A 86 1.21 4.94 -7.46
N PHE A 87 2.38 4.74 -6.83
CA PHE A 87 3.06 5.82 -6.10
C PHE A 87 3.51 6.94 -7.04
N GLN A 88 4.05 6.61 -8.21
CA GLN A 88 4.39 7.61 -9.22
C GLN A 88 3.16 8.39 -9.68
N HIS A 89 2.03 7.71 -9.90
CA HIS A 89 0.77 8.35 -10.25
C HIS A 89 0.32 9.36 -9.17
N TYR A 90 0.34 8.97 -7.90
CA TYR A 90 -0.05 9.87 -6.81
C TYR A 90 0.93 11.00 -6.57
N LEU A 91 2.23 10.76 -6.74
CA LEU A 91 3.24 11.80 -6.67
C LEU A 91 3.03 12.86 -7.76
N LEU A 92 2.77 12.43 -9.00
CA LEU A 92 2.47 13.35 -10.12
C LEU A 92 1.19 14.16 -9.88
N ARG A 93 0.17 13.54 -9.27
CA ARG A 93 -1.09 14.21 -8.96
C ARG A 93 -0.97 15.20 -7.79
N GLY A 94 0.04 15.02 -6.93
CA GLY A 94 0.29 15.86 -5.75
C GLY A 94 -0.75 15.74 -4.63
N ARG A 95 -1.85 15.01 -4.84
CA ARG A 95 -2.90 14.78 -3.86
C ARG A 95 -3.67 13.48 -4.13
N ILE A 96 -4.27 12.94 -3.08
CA ILE A 96 -5.25 11.86 -3.14
C ILE A 96 -6.52 12.25 -2.40
N GLU A 97 -7.67 11.84 -2.93
CA GLU A 97 -8.96 12.09 -2.31
C GLU A 97 -9.89 10.90 -2.53
N TRP A 98 -10.72 10.61 -1.53
CA TRP A 98 -11.83 9.66 -1.63
C TRP A 98 -12.91 10.01 -0.62
N ILE A 99 -14.10 9.46 -0.82
CA ILE A 99 -15.23 9.58 0.09
C ILE A 99 -15.61 8.17 0.53
N ASP A 100 -15.80 7.97 1.82
CA ASP A 100 -16.36 6.74 2.41
C ASP A 100 -17.40 7.09 3.48
N ASN A 101 -17.87 6.08 4.22
CA ASN A 101 -18.90 6.24 5.26
C ASN A 101 -18.49 7.19 6.39
N SER A 102 -17.19 7.45 6.58
CA SER A 102 -16.67 8.38 7.59
C SER A 102 -16.47 9.80 7.06
N GLY A 103 -16.67 10.02 5.75
CA GLY A 103 -16.62 11.33 5.11
C GLY A 103 -15.58 11.44 4.00
N LYS A 104 -15.24 12.69 3.65
CA LYS A 104 -14.23 13.01 2.65
C LYS A 104 -12.83 12.97 3.27
N HIS A 105 -11.95 12.18 2.68
CA HIS A 105 -10.55 12.08 3.03
C HIS A 105 -9.70 12.75 1.96
N LEU A 106 -8.79 13.62 2.37
CA LEU A 106 -7.94 14.39 1.46
C LEU A 106 -6.52 14.42 2.00
N PHE A 107 -5.55 14.07 1.15
CA PHE A 107 -4.12 14.10 1.51
C PHE A 107 -3.28 14.76 0.43
N GLY A 108 -2.38 15.64 0.85
CA GLY A 108 -1.29 16.16 0.04
C GLY A 108 -0.20 15.09 -0.08
N VAL A 109 0.40 14.94 -1.26
CA VAL A 109 1.42 13.92 -1.55
C VAL A 109 2.72 14.59 -1.96
N PHE A 110 3.82 14.16 -1.36
CA PHE A 110 5.15 14.60 -1.75
C PHE A 110 6.16 13.45 -1.70
N LYS A 111 7.24 13.56 -2.49
CA LYS A 111 8.33 12.59 -2.44
C LYS A 111 9.16 12.85 -1.18
N PHE A 112 9.24 11.85 -0.31
CA PHE A 112 10.09 11.90 0.88
C PHE A 112 11.50 11.42 0.56
N ASP A 113 11.62 10.23 -0.02
CA ASP A 113 12.92 9.62 -0.35
C ASP A 113 12.75 8.52 -1.42
N GLU A 114 13.85 8.06 -2.01
CA GLU A 114 13.90 6.91 -2.88
C GLU A 114 15.21 6.12 -2.73
N VAL A 115 15.11 4.91 -2.18
CA VAL A 115 16.29 4.07 -1.92
C VAL A 115 16.17 2.76 -2.70
N ARG A 116 17.11 2.52 -3.63
CA ARG A 116 17.20 1.27 -4.42
C ARG A 116 15.85 0.89 -5.07
N GLY A 117 15.14 1.87 -5.62
CA GLY A 117 13.83 1.69 -6.27
C GLY A 117 12.63 1.57 -5.32
N ASN A 118 12.83 1.70 -4.01
CA ASN A 118 11.74 1.86 -3.03
C ASN A 118 11.35 3.33 -2.93
N LEU A 119 10.19 3.70 -3.50
CA LEU A 119 9.70 5.07 -3.44
C LEU A 119 8.96 5.29 -2.11
N ILE A 120 9.38 6.31 -1.36
CA ILE A 120 8.77 6.70 -0.09
C ILE A 120 8.07 8.03 -0.29
N LEU A 121 6.77 8.04 -0.02
CA LEU A 121 5.93 9.22 -0.13
C LEU A 121 5.47 9.66 1.26
N GLY A 122 5.42 10.98 1.45
CA GLY A 122 4.73 11.59 2.56
C GLY A 122 3.31 11.96 2.17
N PHE A 123 2.36 11.62 3.04
CA PHE A 123 0.94 11.91 2.91
C PHE A 123 0.53 12.83 4.05
N VAL A 124 0.14 14.06 3.74
CA VAL A 124 -0.28 15.07 4.71
C VAL A 124 -1.80 15.10 4.76
N PRO A 125 -2.46 14.72 5.88
CA PRO A 125 -3.91 14.86 5.99
C PRO A 125 -4.29 16.33 5.91
N MET A 126 -5.34 16.64 5.15
CA MET A 126 -5.79 18.02 4.91
C MET A 126 -7.19 18.21 5.44
N SER A 127 -7.44 19.34 6.09
CA SER A 127 -8.81 19.80 6.29
C SER A 127 -9.37 20.27 4.92
N PRO A 128 -10.69 20.14 4.68
CA PRO A 128 -11.31 20.58 3.44
C PRO A 128 -11.08 22.06 3.10
N GLU A 129 -10.74 22.87 4.10
CA GLU A 129 -10.54 24.32 4.03
C GLU A 129 -9.07 24.73 3.81
N SER A 130 -8.12 23.79 3.84
CA SER A 130 -6.69 24.10 3.71
C SER A 130 -6.22 24.02 2.26
N GLU A 131 -5.66 25.12 1.75
CA GLU A 131 -4.94 25.10 0.47
C GLU A 131 -3.58 24.41 0.64
N TRP A 132 -3.31 23.38 -0.17
CA TRP A 132 -2.01 22.73 -0.21
C TRP A 132 -1.10 23.42 -1.20
N THR A 133 -0.06 24.05 -0.68
CA THR A 133 1.10 24.45 -1.46
C THR A 133 2.28 23.61 -1.01
N LEU A 134 2.93 22.91 -1.95
CA LEU A 134 4.29 22.45 -1.74
C LEU A 134 5.10 23.70 -1.48
N SER A 135 5.52 23.92 -0.24
CA SER A 135 6.48 24.98 0.06
C SER A 135 7.71 24.70 -0.80
N ASN A 136 7.90 25.48 -1.87
CA ASN A 136 9.07 25.40 -2.73
C ASN A 136 10.30 25.37 -1.83
N ARG A 137 11.00 24.24 -1.81
CA ARG A 137 12.33 24.12 -1.24
C ARG A 137 13.34 24.30 -2.35
#